data_AF-A0A1Z7YLQ9-F1
#
_entry.id   AF-A0A1Z7YLQ9-F1
#
_cell.length_a   1.000
_cell.length_b   1.000
_cell.length_c   1.000
_cell.angle_alpha   90.00
_cell.angle_beta   90.00
_cell.angle_gamma   90.00
#
_symmetry.space_group_name_H-M   'P 1'
#
loop_
_entity.id
_entity.type
_entity.pdbx_description
1 polymer ?
#
loop_
_entity_poly.entity_id
_entity_poly.type
_entity_poly.pdbx_seq_one_letter_code
_entity_poly.pdbx_strand_id
1 'polypeptide(L)'
;MAAIPLPARGKVPNETLPFGARGPATDWDGFDEALAGGPVRNFNTDRIKVTNRGIEVVEKHTGRFGTDEANQIMIDRLKAIDAGKYTATQQDLNFYSHELREYVRYRKLGWEAGVPSNSDQARQLWLQTHTATLDDYNLPMHADELLYHPDALKALYGE
;
A
#
# COMPACT_ATOMS: atom_id res chain seq x y z
N MET A 1 24.37 -20.05 -33.34
CA MET A 1 23.80 -19.07 -32.40
C MET A 1 22.84 -19.82 -31.50
N ALA A 2 23.15 -19.92 -30.21
CA ALA A 2 22.44 -20.77 -29.26
C ALA A 2 21.20 -20.07 -28.70
N ALA A 3 20.11 -20.83 -28.52
CA ALA A 3 18.84 -20.38 -27.99
C ALA A 3 18.93 -20.07 -26.48
N ILE A 4 18.31 -18.97 -26.05
CA ILE A 4 18.22 -18.55 -24.65
C ILE A 4 16.99 -19.25 -24.03
N PRO A 5 17.11 -19.98 -22.92
CA PRO A 5 15.98 -20.65 -22.29
C PRO A 5 15.19 -19.68 -21.39
N LEU A 6 13.86 -19.78 -21.42
CA LEU A 6 12.93 -19.05 -20.54
C LEU A 6 13.05 -19.56 -19.09
N PRO A 7 13.03 -18.69 -18.06
CA PRO A 7 13.09 -19.12 -16.67
C PRO A 7 11.73 -19.66 -16.18
N ALA A 8 11.81 -20.70 -15.35
CA ALA A 8 10.69 -21.41 -14.74
C ALA A 8 10.01 -20.62 -13.61
N ARG A 9 8.70 -20.86 -13.41
CA ARG A 9 7.89 -20.39 -12.28
C ARG A 9 8.49 -20.84 -10.93
N GLY A 10 8.70 -19.91 -10.02
CA GLY A 10 8.80 -20.19 -8.58
C GLY A 10 9.87 -19.40 -7.83
N LYS A 11 9.42 -18.68 -6.78
CA LYS A 11 10.15 -17.83 -5.81
C LYS A 11 10.65 -16.49 -6.34
N VAL A 12 9.97 -15.42 -5.92
CA VAL A 12 10.52 -14.06 -5.90
C VAL A 12 11.81 -14.08 -5.05
N PRO A 13 12.98 -13.76 -5.63
CA PRO A 13 14.22 -13.69 -4.88
C PRO A 13 14.13 -12.54 -3.88
N ASN A 14 14.50 -12.81 -2.63
CA ASN A 14 14.71 -11.79 -1.61
C ASN A 14 16.03 -11.07 -1.93
N GLU A 15 16.05 -10.29 -3.01
CA GLU A 15 17.15 -9.38 -3.31
C GLU A 15 16.96 -8.13 -2.45
N THR A 16 17.76 -8.03 -1.40
CA THR A 16 17.92 -6.78 -0.65
C THR A 16 18.31 -5.68 -1.62
N LEU A 17 17.32 -4.86 -2.01
CA LEU A 17 17.56 -3.64 -2.77
C LEU A 17 18.61 -2.79 -2.03
N PRO A 18 19.63 -2.27 -2.73
CA PRO A 18 20.57 -1.31 -2.15
C PRO A 18 19.81 -0.18 -1.46
N PHE A 19 20.35 0.35 -0.35
CA PHE A 19 19.79 1.55 0.28
C PHE A 19 19.66 2.67 -0.78
N GLY A 20 18.44 3.05 -1.14
CA GLY A 20 18.14 4.06 -2.17
C GLY A 20 17.93 3.54 -3.60
N ALA A 21 17.95 2.23 -3.84
CA ALA A 21 17.50 1.66 -5.11
C ALA A 21 15.96 1.71 -5.18
N ARG A 22 15.44 2.34 -6.25
CA ARG A 22 14.01 2.40 -6.55
C ARG A 22 13.53 1.01 -6.94
N GLY A 23 12.48 0.52 -6.31
CA GLY A 23 11.78 -0.67 -6.77
C GLY A 23 10.65 -0.33 -7.75
N PRO A 24 9.92 -1.35 -8.25
CA PRO A 24 9.04 -1.20 -9.40
C PRO A 24 7.91 -0.18 -9.22
N ALA A 25 7.47 0.08 -7.99
CA ALA A 25 6.43 1.09 -7.74
C ALA A 25 6.95 2.53 -7.87
N THR A 26 8.25 2.77 -7.67
CA THR A 26 8.86 4.11 -7.76
C THR A 26 9.68 4.33 -9.03
N ASP A 27 9.68 3.35 -9.95
CA ASP A 27 10.35 3.40 -11.25
C ASP A 27 9.53 4.15 -12.31
N TRP A 28 9.19 5.41 -12.01
CA TRP A 28 8.50 6.30 -12.93
C TRP A 28 9.17 7.69 -12.94
N ASP A 29 9.11 8.38 -14.09
CA ASP A 29 9.74 9.68 -14.27
C ASP A 29 9.03 10.77 -13.45
N GLY A 30 9.76 11.41 -12.53
CA GLY A 30 9.22 12.40 -11.61
C GLY A 30 9.04 11.94 -10.17
N PHE A 31 9.34 10.67 -9.83
CA PHE A 31 9.37 10.25 -8.43
C PHE A 31 10.47 10.96 -7.63
N ASP A 32 10.12 11.46 -6.44
CA ASP A 32 11.04 12.12 -5.50
C ASP A 32 10.69 11.79 -4.03
N GLU A 33 11.63 11.19 -3.30
CA GLU A 33 11.46 10.84 -1.88
C GLU A 33 11.18 12.06 -0.98
N ALA A 34 11.67 13.26 -1.36
CA ALA A 34 11.39 14.49 -0.64
C ALA A 34 9.90 14.86 -0.73
N LEU A 35 9.25 14.53 -1.85
CA LEU A 35 7.82 14.73 -2.07
C LEU A 35 6.97 13.56 -1.54
N ALA A 36 7.59 12.43 -1.21
CA ALA A 36 6.93 11.24 -0.68
C ALA A 36 6.89 11.16 0.86
N GLY A 37 7.28 12.22 1.57
CA GLY A 37 7.26 12.25 3.04
C GLY A 37 8.40 11.43 3.68
N GLY A 38 9.50 11.23 2.95
CA GLY A 38 10.73 10.60 3.43
C GLY A 38 11.18 9.39 2.61
N PRO A 39 12.32 8.78 2.99
CA PRO A 39 12.94 7.74 2.18
C PRO A 39 12.08 6.48 2.08
N VAL A 40 12.18 5.80 0.94
CA VAL A 40 11.70 4.43 0.74
C VAL A 40 12.58 3.49 1.57
N ARG A 41 11.95 2.49 2.17
CA ARG A 41 12.57 1.48 3.04
C ARG A 41 12.22 0.10 2.51
N ASN A 42 12.80 -0.94 3.12
CA ASN A 42 12.45 -2.32 2.81
C ASN A 42 11.84 -2.94 4.07
N PHE A 43 10.52 -2.92 4.16
CA PHE A 43 9.73 -3.48 5.24
C PHE A 43 9.08 -4.81 4.84
N ASN A 44 8.64 -5.55 5.85
CA ASN A 44 7.82 -6.75 5.69
C ASN A 44 6.65 -6.71 6.67
N THR A 45 5.69 -7.62 6.47
CA THR A 45 4.47 -7.70 7.28
C THR A 45 4.51 -8.81 8.32
N ASP A 46 5.58 -9.61 8.40
CA ASP A 46 5.66 -10.87 9.17
C ASP A 46 5.32 -10.73 10.65
N ARG A 47 5.54 -9.54 11.22
CA ARG A 47 5.35 -9.25 12.65
C ARG A 47 4.25 -8.24 12.92
N ILE A 48 3.49 -7.85 11.90
CA ILE A 48 2.41 -6.90 12.04
C ILE A 48 1.22 -7.57 12.72
N LYS A 49 0.64 -6.87 13.70
CA LYS A 49 -0.60 -7.26 14.35
C LYS A 49 -1.63 -6.19 14.04
N VAL A 50 -2.77 -6.62 13.54
CA VAL A 50 -3.93 -5.74 13.40
C VAL A 50 -4.41 -5.38 14.81
N THR A 51 -4.60 -4.09 15.04
CA THR A 51 -5.07 -3.54 16.31
C THR A 51 -6.15 -2.50 16.05
N ASN A 52 -7.12 -2.40 16.96
CA ASN A 52 -8.15 -1.36 16.93
C ASN A 52 -7.57 0.05 16.65
N ARG A 53 -6.54 0.47 17.40
CA ARG A 53 -5.89 1.78 17.20
C ARG A 53 -5.35 1.99 15.79
N GLY A 54 -4.78 0.95 15.17
CA GLY A 54 -4.33 1.10 13.78
C GLY A 54 -5.50 1.09 12.79
N ILE A 55 -6.61 0.39 13.09
CA ILE A 55 -7.82 0.44 12.27
C ILE A 55 -8.39 1.86 12.24
N GLU A 56 -8.44 2.56 13.39
CA GLU A 56 -8.85 3.97 13.43
C GLU A 56 -7.99 4.86 12.52
N VAL A 57 -6.69 4.56 12.41
CA VAL A 57 -5.78 5.28 11.51
C VAL A 57 -6.09 4.96 10.05
N VAL A 58 -6.35 3.69 9.72
CA VAL A 58 -6.77 3.27 8.38
C VAL A 58 -8.06 4.00 7.97
N GLU A 59 -9.07 4.01 8.85
CA GLU A 59 -10.34 4.72 8.62
C GLU A 59 -10.13 6.23 8.40
N LYS A 60 -9.27 6.87 9.20
CA LYS A 60 -8.91 8.29 9.02
C LYS A 60 -8.14 8.52 7.71
N HIS A 61 -7.33 7.57 7.29
CA HIS A 61 -6.57 7.70 6.05
C HIS A 61 -7.48 7.56 4.85
N THR A 62 -8.16 6.42 4.69
CA THR A 62 -9.02 6.12 3.52
C THR A 62 -10.19 7.09 3.43
N GLY A 63 -10.81 7.46 4.56
CA GLY A 63 -11.94 8.39 4.60
C GLY A 63 -11.63 9.79 4.07
N ARG A 64 -10.34 10.18 3.91
CA ARG A 64 -9.98 11.48 3.30
C ARG A 64 -10.33 11.56 1.82
N PHE A 65 -10.50 10.42 1.16
CA PHE A 65 -10.75 10.31 -0.28
C PHE A 65 -12.24 10.14 -0.61
N GLY A 66 -13.11 10.07 0.40
CA GLY A 66 -14.53 9.79 0.25
C GLY A 66 -14.87 8.31 0.53
N THR A 67 -16.14 7.97 0.36
CA THR A 67 -16.62 6.60 0.55
C THR A 67 -16.19 5.72 -0.61
N ASP A 68 -15.62 4.57 -0.29
CA ASP A 68 -15.25 3.52 -1.24
C ASP A 68 -15.65 2.15 -0.66
N GLU A 69 -16.34 1.34 -1.46
CA GLU A 69 -16.92 0.06 -1.00
C GLU A 69 -15.83 -0.98 -0.71
N ALA A 70 -14.78 -1.05 -1.54
CA ALA A 70 -13.69 -2.00 -1.37
C ALA A 70 -12.89 -1.72 -0.10
N ASN A 71 -12.60 -0.44 0.17
CA ASN A 71 -12.00 0.02 1.41
C ASN A 71 -12.86 -0.33 2.62
N GLN A 72 -14.18 -0.15 2.53
CA GLN A 72 -15.09 -0.51 3.62
C GLN A 72 -15.04 -2.01 3.93
N ILE A 73 -15.03 -2.85 2.90
CA ILE A 73 -14.89 -4.31 3.05
C ILE A 73 -13.56 -4.65 3.74
N MET A 74 -12.45 -4.04 3.33
CA MET A 74 -11.16 -4.26 3.97
C MET A 74 -11.15 -3.81 5.44
N ILE A 75 -11.73 -2.65 5.77
CA ILE A 75 -11.84 -2.16 7.14
C ILE A 75 -12.67 -3.13 8.01
N ASP A 76 -13.79 -3.63 7.50
CA ASP A 76 -14.63 -4.58 8.23
C ASP A 76 -13.93 -5.91 8.47
N ARG A 77 -13.12 -6.37 7.50
CA ARG A 77 -12.24 -7.52 7.68
C ARG A 77 -11.19 -7.28 8.77
N LEU A 78 -10.54 -6.12 8.78
CA LEU A 78 -9.57 -5.77 9.83
C LEU A 78 -10.22 -5.78 11.22
N LYS A 79 -11.44 -5.26 11.37
CA LYS A 79 -12.20 -5.33 12.62
C LYS A 79 -12.50 -6.77 13.03
N ALA A 80 -12.84 -7.63 12.08
CA ALA A 80 -13.07 -9.05 12.36
C ALA A 80 -11.77 -9.77 12.78
N ILE A 81 -10.62 -9.40 12.22
CA ILE A 81 -9.29 -9.91 12.62
C ILE A 81 -8.92 -9.46 14.04
N ASP A 82 -9.08 -8.17 14.36
CA ASP A 82 -8.82 -7.62 15.70
C ASP A 82 -9.71 -8.30 16.76
N ALA A 83 -10.97 -8.62 16.40
CA ALA A 83 -11.90 -9.37 17.23
C ALA A 83 -11.61 -10.89 17.30
N GLY A 84 -10.57 -11.38 16.63
CA GLY A 84 -10.20 -12.81 16.61
C GLY A 84 -11.15 -13.71 15.81
N LYS A 85 -12.05 -13.14 15.00
CA LYS A 85 -12.99 -13.90 14.17
C LYS A 85 -12.34 -14.47 12.91
N TYR A 86 -11.34 -13.77 12.38
CA TYR A 86 -10.56 -14.20 11.21
C TYR A 86 -9.06 -14.27 11.54
N THR A 87 -8.38 -15.19 10.87
CA THR A 87 -6.92 -15.10 10.73
C THR A 87 -6.62 -14.14 9.59
N ALA A 88 -5.69 -13.21 9.80
CA ALA A 88 -5.29 -12.26 8.76
C ALA A 88 -4.71 -12.99 7.54
N THR A 89 -5.17 -12.62 6.35
CA THR A 89 -4.54 -13.02 5.09
C THR A 89 -3.37 -12.08 4.76
N GLN A 90 -2.56 -12.45 3.76
CA GLN A 90 -1.48 -11.57 3.31
C GLN A 90 -2.02 -10.24 2.77
N GLN A 91 -3.15 -10.24 2.06
CA GLN A 91 -3.81 -9.03 1.58
C GLN A 91 -4.26 -8.12 2.73
N ASP A 92 -4.88 -8.69 3.78
CA ASP A 92 -5.29 -7.92 4.95
C ASP A 92 -4.08 -7.21 5.60
N LEU A 93 -2.94 -7.91 5.72
CA LEU A 93 -1.71 -7.35 6.27
C LEU A 93 -1.08 -6.31 5.35
N ASN A 94 -1.06 -6.57 4.05
CA ASN A 94 -0.54 -5.63 3.05
C ASN A 94 -1.34 -4.33 3.07
N PHE A 95 -2.66 -4.39 2.94
CA PHE A 95 -3.54 -3.23 3.03
C PHE A 95 -3.33 -2.47 4.34
N TYR A 96 -3.45 -3.15 5.48
CA TYR A 96 -3.29 -2.51 6.79
C TYR A 96 -1.95 -1.78 6.93
N SER A 97 -0.86 -2.46 6.56
CA SER A 97 0.48 -1.91 6.69
C SER A 97 0.77 -0.78 5.70
N HIS A 98 0.19 -0.85 4.50
CA HIS A 98 0.24 0.17 3.45
C HIS A 98 -0.48 1.43 3.94
N GLU A 99 -1.76 1.33 4.28
CA GLU A 99 -2.58 2.48 4.69
C GLU A 99 -1.98 3.21 5.92
N LEU A 100 -1.47 2.45 6.90
CA LEU A 100 -0.80 3.03 8.07
C LEU A 100 0.47 3.81 7.69
N ARG A 101 1.26 3.27 6.77
CA ARG A 101 2.54 3.84 6.37
C ARG A 101 2.36 5.04 5.45
N GLU A 102 1.41 4.98 4.53
CA GLU A 102 1.05 6.09 3.67
C GLU A 102 0.50 7.26 4.49
N TYR A 103 -0.35 6.98 5.50
CA TYR A 103 -0.80 8.01 6.44
C TYR A 103 0.34 8.74 7.17
N VAL A 104 1.40 8.03 7.56
CA VAL A 104 2.59 8.64 8.17
C VAL A 104 3.28 9.59 7.19
N ARG A 105 3.36 9.22 5.90
CA ARG A 105 3.96 10.07 4.86
C ARG A 105 3.13 11.34 4.64
N TYR A 106 1.81 11.20 4.52
CA TYR A 106 0.88 12.34 4.47
C TYR A 106 1.06 13.31 5.65
N ARG A 107 1.12 12.78 6.88
CA ARG A 107 1.34 13.60 8.08
C ARG A 107 2.66 14.37 8.06
N LYS A 108 3.74 13.74 7.58
CA LYS A 108 5.05 14.40 7.46
C LYS A 108 5.05 15.54 6.44
N LEU A 109 4.18 15.46 5.44
CA LEU A 109 3.98 16.50 4.42
C LEU A 109 2.95 17.57 4.85
N GLY A 110 2.45 17.52 6.09
CA GLY A 110 1.49 18.48 6.62
C GLY A 110 0.01 18.14 6.35
N TRP A 111 -0.27 16.97 5.78
CA TRP A 111 -1.63 16.55 5.38
C TRP A 111 -2.21 15.51 6.36
N GLU A 112 -2.35 15.94 7.63
CA GLU A 112 -2.95 15.07 8.65
C GLU A 112 -4.42 14.73 8.35
N ALA A 113 -5.13 15.67 7.73
CA ALA A 113 -6.52 15.51 7.27
C ALA A 113 -6.70 16.17 5.89
N GLY A 114 -7.66 15.66 5.12
CA GLY A 114 -7.97 16.13 3.78
C GLY A 114 -6.84 15.91 2.76
N VAL A 115 -6.98 16.60 1.64
CA VAL A 115 -6.05 16.63 0.50
C VAL A 115 -5.99 18.06 -0.05
N PRO A 116 -4.98 18.41 -0.87
CA PRO A 116 -4.95 19.67 -1.59
C PRO A 116 -6.27 19.95 -2.32
N SER A 117 -6.73 21.20 -2.32
CA SER A 117 -7.94 21.62 -3.04
C SER A 117 -7.73 21.61 -4.56
N ASN A 118 -6.49 21.80 -5.01
CA ASN A 118 -6.12 21.65 -6.40
C ASN A 118 -5.94 20.15 -6.73
N SER A 119 -6.64 19.67 -7.77
CA SER A 119 -6.66 18.27 -8.17
C SER A 119 -5.28 17.72 -8.56
N ASP A 120 -4.47 18.52 -9.24
CA ASP A 120 -3.14 18.08 -9.71
C ASP A 120 -2.18 17.95 -8.53
N GLN A 121 -2.25 18.87 -7.57
CA GLN A 121 -1.50 18.77 -6.32
C GLN A 121 -1.95 17.58 -5.48
N ALA A 122 -3.27 17.31 -5.40
CA ALA A 122 -3.79 16.16 -4.69
C ALA A 122 -3.34 14.84 -5.33
N ARG A 123 -3.39 14.78 -6.67
CA ARG A 123 -2.88 13.64 -7.44
C ARG A 123 -1.39 13.44 -7.23
N GLN A 124 -0.58 14.50 -7.26
CA GLN A 124 0.86 14.40 -7.06
C GLN A 124 1.21 13.96 -5.64
N LEU A 125 0.56 14.52 -4.63
CA LEU A 125 0.71 14.08 -3.24
C LEU A 125 0.44 12.59 -3.12
N TRP A 126 -0.74 12.14 -3.59
CA TRP A 126 -1.12 10.74 -3.58
C TRP A 126 -0.11 9.88 -4.33
N LEU A 127 0.24 10.23 -5.57
CA LEU A 127 1.14 9.41 -6.38
C LEU A 127 2.51 9.22 -5.71
N GLN A 128 3.10 10.29 -5.16
CA GLN A 128 4.39 10.22 -4.48
C GLN A 128 4.32 9.37 -3.20
N THR A 129 3.30 9.57 -2.36
CA THR A 129 3.19 8.82 -1.09
C THR A 129 2.77 7.38 -1.28
N HIS A 130 1.86 7.12 -2.23
CA HIS A 130 1.32 5.81 -2.53
C HIS A 130 2.40 4.90 -3.09
N THR A 131 3.11 5.37 -4.12
CA THR A 131 4.16 4.59 -4.77
C THR A 131 5.33 4.30 -3.85
N ALA A 132 5.77 5.27 -3.04
CA ALA A 132 6.79 5.06 -2.02
C ALA A 132 6.35 4.05 -0.96
N THR A 133 5.05 3.94 -0.67
CA THR A 133 4.52 2.99 0.32
C THR A 133 4.33 1.60 -0.26
N LEU A 134 3.94 1.48 -1.53
CA LEU A 134 3.96 0.20 -2.24
C LEU A 134 5.39 -0.37 -2.23
N ASP A 135 6.36 0.47 -2.56
CA ASP A 135 7.77 0.08 -2.62
C ASP A 135 8.35 -0.22 -1.23
N ASP A 136 7.87 0.47 -0.18
CA ASP A 136 8.21 0.16 1.22
C ASP A 136 7.97 -1.33 1.56
N TYR A 137 6.99 -1.98 0.90
CA TYR A 137 6.62 -3.38 1.12
C TYR A 137 6.87 -4.28 -0.10
N ASN A 138 7.70 -3.83 -1.06
CA ASN A 138 8.02 -4.56 -2.30
C ASN A 138 6.77 -4.92 -3.13
N LEU A 139 5.76 -4.07 -3.13
CA LEU A 139 4.56 -4.22 -3.95
C LEU A 139 4.73 -3.47 -5.28
N PRO A 140 4.24 -4.02 -6.41
CA PRO A 140 4.25 -3.32 -7.70
C PRO A 140 3.28 -2.14 -7.70
N MET A 141 3.41 -1.23 -8.68
CA MET A 141 2.46 -0.12 -8.89
C MET A 141 1.00 -0.60 -9.00
N HIS A 142 0.78 -1.69 -9.73
CA HIS A 142 -0.53 -2.30 -9.90
C HIS A 142 -0.65 -3.48 -8.92
N ALA A 143 -1.03 -3.18 -7.68
CA ALA A 143 -1.03 -4.13 -6.57
C ALA A 143 -2.43 -4.47 -6.03
N ASP A 144 -3.50 -4.18 -6.76
CA ASP A 144 -4.88 -4.37 -6.27
C ASP A 144 -5.11 -5.80 -5.77
N GLU A 145 -4.68 -6.83 -6.51
CA GLU A 145 -4.79 -8.25 -6.11
C GLU A 145 -3.95 -8.64 -4.88
N LEU A 146 -2.97 -7.79 -4.52
CA LEU A 146 -2.08 -7.97 -3.38
C LEU A 146 -2.50 -7.13 -2.17
N LEU A 147 -3.27 -6.06 -2.38
CA LEU A 147 -3.80 -5.20 -1.32
C LEU A 147 -5.20 -5.62 -0.91
N TYR A 148 -6.09 -5.85 -1.87
CA TYR A 148 -7.50 -6.13 -1.58
C TYR A 148 -7.77 -7.64 -1.50
N HIS A 149 -8.48 -8.03 -0.45
CA HIS A 149 -9.00 -9.38 -0.34
C HIS A 149 -9.98 -9.67 -1.49
N PRO A 150 -10.13 -10.93 -1.96
CA PRO A 150 -11.08 -11.27 -3.02
C PRO A 150 -12.50 -10.74 -2.83
N ASP A 151 -12.99 -10.66 -1.59
CA ASP A 151 -14.31 -10.08 -1.29
C ASP A 151 -14.39 -8.59 -1.67
N ALA A 152 -13.31 -7.84 -1.51
CA ALA A 152 -13.22 -6.42 -1.87
C ALA A 152 -12.92 -6.21 -3.37
N LEU A 153 -12.16 -7.11 -4.00
CA LEU A 153 -11.90 -7.06 -5.45
C LEU A 153 -13.19 -7.13 -6.28
N LYS A 154 -14.19 -7.88 -5.82
CA LYS A 154 -15.52 -7.93 -6.45
C LYS A 154 -16.20 -6.57 -6.50
N ALA A 155 -16.04 -5.76 -5.46
CA ALA A 155 -16.56 -4.39 -5.43
C ALA A 155 -15.79 -3.46 -6.37
N LEU A 156 -14.48 -3.68 -6.56
CA LEU A 156 -13.65 -2.85 -7.45
C LEU A 156 -13.93 -3.09 -8.94
N TYR A 157 -14.07 -4.36 -9.34
CA TYR A 157 -14.13 -4.71 -10.76
C TYR A 157 -15.51 -5.18 -11.24
N GLY A 158 -16.44 -5.42 -10.32
CA GLY A 158 -17.75 -5.98 -10.60
C GLY A 158 -17.66 -7.46 -10.96
N GLU A 159 -18.39 -8.29 -10.21
CA GLU A 159 -18.79 -9.64 -10.66
C GLU A 159 -20.31 -9.70 -10.82
#